data_AF-A0A7X8X4D9-F1
#
_entry.id   AF-A0A7X8X4D9-F1
#
_cell.length_a   1.000
_cell.length_b   1.000
_cell.length_c   1.000
_cell.angle_alpha   90.00
_cell.angle_beta   90.00
_cell.angle_gamma   90.00
#
_symmetry.space_group_name_H-M   'P 1'
#
loop_
_entity.id
_entity.type
_entity.pdbx_description
1 polymer ?
#
loop_
_entity_poly.entity_id
_entity_poly.type
_entity_poly.pdbx_seq_one_letter_code
_entity_poly.pdbx_strand_id
1 'polypeptide(L)'
;FYPLGNADMLQVANVTAHTAQMTLPHELEKIFDMITTDANKIMKLPAYGLEESCDADLVMIDAKDVREAIALAPNRPYVIRKGQIIVKNVRKTEYLS
;
A
#
# COMPACT_ATOMS: atom_id res chain seq x y z
N PHE A 1 -11.38 -20.61 2.72
CA PHE A 1 -12.01 -20.58 1.38
C PHE A 1 -11.26 -19.54 0.57
N TYR A 2 -10.75 -19.91 -0.61
CA TYR A 2 -9.68 -19.25 -1.40
C TYR A 2 -8.25 -19.61 -0.94
N PRO A 3 -7.47 -20.38 -1.75
CA PRO A 3 -6.14 -20.87 -1.37
C PRO A 3 -4.99 -19.92 -1.76
N LEU A 4 -5.28 -18.84 -2.48
CA LEU A 4 -4.27 -17.87 -2.92
C LEU A 4 -4.29 -16.64 -2.02
N GLY A 5 -3.14 -15.96 -1.93
CA GLY A 5 -3.01 -14.69 -1.21
C GLY A 5 -1.75 -14.63 -0.36
N ASN A 6 -1.19 -13.43 -0.25
CA ASN A 6 -0.02 -13.12 0.56
C ASN A 6 -0.30 -12.01 1.60
N ALA A 7 -1.59 -11.66 1.80
CA ALA A 7 -2.04 -10.54 2.63
C ALA A 7 -1.48 -9.15 2.21
N ASP A 8 -1.18 -8.95 0.93
CA ASP A 8 -0.70 -7.68 0.38
C ASP A 8 -1.84 -6.87 -0.26
N MET A 9 -2.12 -5.68 0.31
CA MET A 9 -3.15 -4.80 -0.22
C MET A 9 -2.80 -4.21 -1.59
N LEU A 10 -1.53 -4.08 -1.97
CA LEU A 10 -1.16 -3.69 -3.33
C LEU A 10 -1.50 -4.79 -4.35
N GLN A 11 -1.37 -6.06 -3.96
CA GLN A 11 -1.83 -7.18 -4.79
C GLN A 11 -3.36 -7.16 -4.94
N VAL A 12 -4.08 -6.92 -3.85
CA VAL A 12 -5.55 -6.79 -3.87
C VAL A 12 -5.97 -5.63 -4.76
N ALA A 13 -5.35 -4.45 -4.62
CA ALA A 13 -5.60 -3.30 -5.49
C ALA A 13 -5.36 -3.62 -6.97
N ASN A 14 -4.27 -4.32 -7.30
CA ASN A 14 -3.98 -4.72 -8.67
C ASN A 14 -5.06 -5.66 -9.23
N VAL A 15 -5.48 -6.68 -8.48
CA VAL A 15 -6.56 -7.60 -8.90
C VAL A 15 -7.89 -6.84 -9.06
N THR A 16 -8.19 -5.91 -8.15
CA THR A 16 -9.38 -5.04 -8.22
C THR A 16 -9.38 -4.18 -9.47
N ALA A 17 -8.25 -3.54 -9.83
CA ALA A 17 -8.13 -2.73 -11.04
C ALA A 17 -8.50 -3.53 -12.30
N HIS A 18 -8.02 -4.76 -12.41
CA HIS A 18 -8.34 -5.65 -13.53
C HIS A 18 -9.80 -6.08 -13.52
N THR A 19 -10.33 -6.43 -12.35
CA THR A 19 -11.70 -6.96 -12.21
C THR A 19 -12.76 -5.88 -12.45
N ALA A 20 -12.51 -4.67 -11.95
CA ALA A 20 -13.41 -3.52 -12.09
C ALA A 20 -13.15 -2.70 -13.37
N GLN A 21 -12.15 -3.08 -14.18
CA GLN A 21 -11.73 -2.35 -15.39
C GLN A 21 -11.35 -0.88 -15.13
N MET A 22 -10.81 -0.62 -13.94
CA MET A 22 -10.45 0.70 -13.43
C MET A 22 -8.94 0.91 -13.61
N THR A 23 -8.54 1.55 -14.71
CA THR A 23 -7.11 1.65 -15.12
C THR A 23 -6.67 3.08 -15.48
N LEU A 24 -7.60 4.04 -15.50
CA LEU A 24 -7.28 5.45 -15.66
C LEU A 24 -6.60 5.99 -14.37
N PRO A 25 -5.77 7.05 -14.46
CA PRO A 25 -5.03 7.55 -13.31
C PRO A 25 -5.91 7.83 -12.08
N HIS A 26 -7.02 8.55 -12.24
CA HIS A 26 -7.95 8.85 -11.13
C HIS A 26 -8.67 7.62 -10.58
N GLU A 27 -8.83 6.56 -11.38
CA GLU A 27 -9.43 5.30 -10.93
C GLU A 27 -8.43 4.51 -10.08
N LEU A 28 -7.14 4.54 -10.43
CA LEU A 28 -6.08 3.92 -9.63
C LEU A 28 -5.90 4.63 -8.28
N GLU A 29 -5.95 5.96 -8.27
CA GLU A 29 -6.00 6.75 -7.02
C GLU A 29 -7.20 6.32 -6.17
N LYS A 30 -8.39 6.17 -6.78
CA LYS A 30 -9.57 5.70 -6.08
C LYS A 30 -9.41 4.28 -5.51
N ILE A 31 -8.78 3.37 -6.26
CA ILE A 31 -8.49 2.02 -5.76
C ILE A 31 -7.50 2.07 -4.59
N PHE A 32 -6.52 2.97 -4.63
CA PHE A 32 -5.59 3.15 -3.52
C PHE A 32 -6.29 3.68 -2.27
N ASP A 33 -7.21 4.64 -2.43
CA ASP A 33 -8.10 5.09 -1.36
C ASP A 33 -8.94 3.94 -0.78
N MET A 34 -9.49 3.06 -1.63
CA MET A 34 -10.25 1.88 -1.19
C MET A 34 -9.47 0.98 -0.23
N ILE A 35 -8.16 0.85 -0.41
CA ILE A 35 -7.30 0.04 0.45
C ILE A 35 -6.67 0.82 1.61
N THR A 36 -6.96 2.13 1.73
CA THR A 36 -6.43 3.02 2.76
C THR A 36 -7.53 3.86 3.42
N THR A 37 -7.79 5.07 2.91
CA THR A 37 -8.65 6.09 3.53
C THR A 37 -10.12 5.68 3.55
N ASP A 38 -10.63 5.06 2.49
CA ASP A 38 -12.01 4.58 2.43
C ASP A 38 -12.24 3.37 3.33
N ALA A 39 -11.25 2.47 3.44
CA ALA A 39 -11.30 1.38 4.41
C ALA A 39 -11.42 1.94 5.84
N ASN A 40 -10.70 3.02 6.17
CA ASN A 40 -10.83 3.66 7.46
C ASN A 40 -12.22 4.28 7.70
N LYS A 41 -12.89 4.82 6.67
CA LYS A 41 -14.28 5.33 6.83
C LYS A 41 -15.25 4.24 7.30
N ILE A 42 -14.99 2.99 6.91
CA ILE A 42 -15.78 1.83 7.31
C ILE A 42 -15.37 1.35 8.72
N MET A 43 -14.06 1.19 8.96
CA MET A 43 -13.54 0.64 10.21
C MET A 43 -13.56 1.62 11.39
N LYS A 44 -13.58 2.93 11.10
CA LYS A 44 -13.54 4.02 12.08
C LYS A 44 -12.34 3.93 13.03
N LEU A 45 -11.15 3.69 12.48
CA LEU A 45 -9.94 3.66 13.29
C LEU A 45 -9.64 5.08 13.81
N PRO A 46 -9.36 5.22 15.11
CA PRO A 46 -9.00 6.52 15.68
C PRO A 46 -7.61 6.93 15.18
N ALA A 47 -7.39 8.25 15.06
CA ALA A 47 -6.08 8.82 14.73
C ALA A 47 -5.43 8.23 13.45
N TYR A 48 -6.22 7.83 12.45
CA TYR A 48 -5.74 7.32 11.17
C TYR A 48 -5.58 8.46 10.15
N GLY A 49 -4.43 8.51 9.50
CA GLY A 49 -4.14 9.47 8.44
C GLY A 49 -2.68 9.88 8.44
N LEU A 50 -2.34 10.82 7.56
CA LEU A 50 -1.01 11.45 7.49
C LEU A 50 -1.03 12.89 7.98
N GLU A 51 -2.08 13.29 8.70
CA GLU A 51 -2.24 14.62 9.25
C GLU A 51 -1.63 14.71 10.66
N GLU A 52 -1.32 15.92 11.10
CA GLU A 52 -0.92 16.16 12.49
C GLU A 52 -1.99 15.63 13.46
N SER A 53 -1.56 15.12 14.62
CA SER A 53 -2.41 14.43 15.61
C SER A 53 -2.84 13.01 15.25
N CYS A 54 -2.57 12.52 14.03
CA CYS A 54 -2.70 11.09 13.73
C CYS A 54 -1.57 10.28 14.39
N ASP A 55 -1.82 8.99 14.58
CA ASP A 55 -0.77 8.05 14.95
C ASP A 55 0.30 8.02 13.87
N ALA A 56 1.58 7.96 14.28
CA ALA A 56 2.70 7.75 13.37
C ALA A 56 2.78 6.28 12.91
N ASP A 57 1.72 5.82 12.26
CA ASP A 57 1.55 4.51 11.64
C ASP A 57 1.60 4.68 10.13
N LEU A 58 2.69 4.23 9.50
CA LEU A 58 2.92 4.42 8.08
C LEU A 58 3.70 3.26 7.46
N VAL A 59 3.42 3.02 6.18
CA VAL A 59 4.15 2.08 5.34
C VAL A 59 4.83 2.88 4.25
N MET A 60 6.17 2.77 4.16
CA MET A 60 6.92 3.36 3.05
C MET A 60 6.91 2.38 1.88
N ILE A 61 6.47 2.85 0.71
CA ILE A 61 6.42 2.07 -0.53
C ILE A 61 7.50 2.59 -1.47
N ASP A 62 8.31 1.69 -2.02
CA ASP A 62 9.36 2.02 -3.00
C ASP A 62 8.76 2.24 -4.40
N ALA A 63 7.98 3.32 -4.53
CA ALA A 63 7.29 3.74 -5.76
C ALA A 63 7.19 5.27 -5.82
N LYS A 64 7.12 5.83 -7.03
CA LYS A 64 7.00 7.27 -7.27
C LYS A 64 5.56 7.77 -7.18
N ASP A 65 4.61 6.91 -7.49
CA ASP A 65 3.18 7.22 -7.51
C ASP A 65 2.33 5.96 -7.28
N VAL A 66 1.02 6.15 -7.16
CA VAL A 66 0.05 5.08 -6.93
C VAL A 66 0.03 4.07 -8.08
N ARG A 67 0.18 4.52 -9.33
CA ARG A 67 0.21 3.62 -10.49
C ARG A 67 1.38 2.67 -10.40
N GLU A 68 2.58 3.16 -10.10
CA GLU A 68 3.77 2.34 -9.93
C GLU A 68 3.63 1.41 -8.71
N ALA A 69 3.08 1.90 -7.60
CA ALA A 69 2.83 1.11 -6.40
C ALA A 69 1.90 -0.10 -6.68
N ILE A 70 0.77 0.13 -7.35
CA ILE A 70 -0.19 -0.92 -7.70
C ILE A 70 0.40 -1.88 -8.75
N ALA A 71 1.05 -1.35 -9.79
CA ALA A 71 1.53 -2.17 -10.90
C ALA A 71 2.72 -3.07 -10.52
N LEU A 72 3.64 -2.57 -9.69
CA LEU A 72 4.87 -3.30 -9.34
C LEU A 72 4.78 -4.05 -8.03
N ALA A 73 3.83 -3.71 -7.15
CA ALA A 73 3.77 -4.18 -5.76
C ALA A 73 5.18 -4.23 -5.12
N PRO A 74 5.92 -3.11 -5.11
CA PRO A 74 7.35 -3.12 -4.82
C PRO A 74 7.62 -3.38 -3.34
N ASN A 75 8.91 -3.36 -3.00
CA ASN A 75 9.37 -3.51 -1.63
C ASN A 75 8.73 -2.45 -0.70
N ARG A 76 8.44 -2.84 0.55
CA ARG A 76 8.05 -1.93 1.62
C ARG A 76 9.23 -1.74 2.56
N PRO A 77 10.18 -0.83 2.23
CA PRO A 77 11.43 -0.70 2.97
C PRO A 77 11.25 -0.46 4.46
N TYR A 78 10.20 0.25 4.87
CA TYR A 78 9.89 0.47 6.27
C TYR A 78 8.39 0.31 6.55
N VAL A 79 8.10 -0.30 7.70
CA VAL A 79 6.79 -0.21 8.36
C VAL A 79 7.02 0.42 9.72
N ILE A 80 6.27 1.48 9.99
CA ILE A 80 6.37 2.27 11.21
C ILE A 80 5.03 2.14 11.94
N ARG A 81 5.10 1.88 13.25
CA ARG A 81 3.95 1.78 14.14
C ARG A 81 4.24 2.59 15.39
N LYS A 82 3.35 3.51 15.76
CA LYS A 82 3.51 4.43 16.90
C LYS A 82 4.88 5.12 16.91
N GLY A 83 5.34 5.54 15.73
CA GLY A 83 6.62 6.23 15.56
C GLY A 83 7.86 5.34 15.68
N GLN A 84 7.70 4.01 15.76
CA GLN A 84 8.80 3.05 15.80
C GLN A 84 8.86 2.24 14.51
N ILE A 85 10.05 2.07 13.93
CA ILE A 85 10.25 1.17 12.79
C ILE A 85 10.15 -0.27 13.29
N ILE A 86 9.09 -0.98 12.89
CA ILE A 86 8.84 -2.37 13.28
C ILE A 86 9.28 -3.37 12.20
N VAL A 87 9.40 -2.92 10.95
CA VAL A 87 9.90 -3.73 9.84
C VAL A 87 10.88 -2.90 9.03
N LYS A 88 12.00 -3.53 8.64
CA LYS A 88 12.97 -3.01 7.68
C LYS A 88 13.24 -4.07 6.62
N ASN A 89 12.88 -3.78 5.38
CA ASN A 89 13.13 -4.66 4.24
C ASN A 89 14.20 -4.08 3.32
N VAL A 90 15.19 -4.88 2.94
CA VAL A 90 16.30 -4.46 2.08
C VAL A 90 16.22 -5.20 0.75
N ARG A 91 16.17 -4.44 -0.36
CA ARG A 91 16.34 -4.97 -1.72
C ARG A 91 17.78 -4.73 -2.15
N LYS A 92 18.49 -5.78 -2.57
CA LYS A 92 19.87 -5.71 -3.07
C LYS A 92 19.90 -6.09 -4.55
N THR A 93 20.65 -5.32 -5.34
CA THR A 93 20.94 -5.63 -6.75
C THR A 93 22.45 -5.82 -6.86
N GLU A 94 22.89 -6.97 -7.37
CA GLU A 94 24.29 -7.28 -7.64
C GLU A 94 24.49 -7.42 -9.15
N TYR A 95 25.45 -6.69 -9.71
CA TYR A 95 25.84 -6.81 -11.11
C TYR A 95 27.10 -7.67 -11.17
N LEU A 96 26.99 -8.82 -11.84
CA LEU A 96 28.12 -9.71 -12.08
C LEU A 96 28.86 -9.24 -13.34
N SER A 97 30.20 -9.17 -13.25
CA SER A 97 31.10 -8.88 -14.37
C SER A 97 31.26 -10.06 -15.31
#